data_AF-A0A9P6PUX2-F1
#
_entry.id   AF-A0A9P6PUX2-F1
#
_cell.length_a   1.000
_cell.length_b   1.000
_cell.length_c   1.000
_cell.angle_alpha   90.00
_cell.angle_beta   90.00
_cell.angle_gamma   90.00
#
_symmetry.space_group_name_H-M   'P 1'
#
loop_
_entity.id
_entity.type
_entity.pdbx_description
1 polymer ?
#
loop_
_entity_poly.entity_id
_entity_poly.type
_entity_poly.pdbx_seq_one_letter_code
_entity_poly.pdbx_strand_id
1 'polypeptide(L)'
;MRFSAIAIISAVVAVASAQTEGYPFTPNGECVAACLVKAGTGLFPNFSSDPNSPYFIESLSYAHDRGTPKYTAFMTASGMCIGGCPKEEQDHYLADNEAKSDWYAANKDTYQSGSGDSPAPTPESAASSAVVAKGLVGAAALMGAIALF
;
A
#
# COMPACT_ATOMS: atom_id res chain seq x y z
N MET A 1 -15.73 -51.60 17.87
CA MET A 1 -15.65 -50.13 18.08
C MET A 1 -15.19 -49.54 16.76
N ARG A 2 -16.00 -48.69 16.14
CA ARG A 2 -15.80 -48.19 14.78
C ARG A 2 -14.95 -46.93 14.86
N PHE A 3 -13.70 -46.99 14.43
CA PHE A 3 -12.80 -45.84 14.43
C PHE A 3 -13.23 -44.87 13.32
N SER A 4 -13.82 -43.75 13.72
CA SER A 4 -14.23 -42.68 12.81
C SER A 4 -13.00 -41.92 12.32
N ALA A 5 -12.78 -41.91 11.02
CA ALA A 5 -11.72 -41.16 10.37
C ALA A 5 -12.06 -39.65 10.41
N ILE A 6 -11.19 -38.86 11.04
CA ILE A 6 -11.25 -37.39 11.00
C ILE A 6 -10.40 -36.95 9.81
N ALA A 7 -11.05 -36.50 8.74
CA ALA A 7 -10.39 -35.88 7.59
C ALA A 7 -9.99 -34.45 7.96
N ILE A 8 -8.69 -34.20 8.12
CA ILE A 8 -8.14 -32.85 8.29
C ILE A 8 -8.04 -32.24 6.90
N ILE A 9 -9.01 -31.40 6.54
CA ILE A 9 -8.97 -30.59 5.33
C ILE A 9 -8.02 -29.44 5.60
N SER A 10 -6.76 -29.59 5.15
CA SER A 10 -5.80 -28.50 5.10
C SER A 10 -6.31 -27.46 4.10
N ALA A 11 -6.84 -26.34 4.62
CA ALA A 11 -7.16 -25.17 3.80
C ALA A 11 -5.85 -24.63 3.21
N VAL A 12 -5.62 -24.91 1.93
CA VAL A 12 -4.62 -24.18 1.15
C VAL A 12 -5.20 -22.79 0.96
N VAL A 13 -4.79 -21.86 1.82
CA VAL A 13 -5.00 -20.44 1.55
C VAL A 13 -4.14 -20.14 0.32
N ALA A 14 -4.78 -20.15 -0.85
CA ALA A 14 -4.20 -19.55 -2.02
C ALA A 14 -3.99 -18.08 -1.67
N VAL A 15 -2.75 -17.71 -1.36
CA VAL A 15 -2.33 -16.31 -1.39
C VAL A 15 -2.28 -15.95 -2.87
N ALA A 16 -3.46 -15.70 -3.44
CA ALA A 16 -3.55 -14.95 -4.67
C ALA A 16 -2.91 -13.60 -4.35
N SER A 17 -1.76 -13.36 -4.94
CA SER A 17 -1.06 -12.09 -4.89
C SER A 17 -2.06 -10.97 -5.19
N ALA A 18 -2.43 -10.21 -4.15
CA ALA A 18 -3.24 -9.02 -4.21
C ALA A 18 -2.47 -7.95 -5.00
N GLN A 19 -2.48 -8.08 -6.31
CA GLN A 19 -2.05 -7.03 -7.21
C GLN A 19 -3.34 -6.45 -7.76
N THR A 20 -3.59 -5.17 -7.48
CA THR A 20 -4.32 -4.30 -8.43
C THR A 20 -5.80 -4.59 -8.73
N GLU A 21 -6.53 -5.43 -7.98
CA GLU A 21 -7.93 -5.79 -8.31
C GLU A 21 -8.95 -4.62 -8.31
N GLY A 22 -8.54 -3.38 -8.01
CA GLY A 22 -9.44 -2.21 -7.98
C GLY A 22 -9.02 -1.00 -8.80
N TYR A 23 -7.72 -0.70 -8.94
CA TYR A 23 -7.24 0.57 -9.52
C TYR A 23 -6.72 0.38 -10.96
N PRO A 24 -7.46 0.82 -12.00
CA PRO A 24 -7.23 0.43 -13.39
C PRO A 24 -6.25 1.35 -14.15
N PHE A 25 -5.57 2.27 -13.48
CA PHE A 25 -4.78 3.30 -14.15
C PHE A 25 -3.30 2.97 -14.17
N THR A 26 -2.68 3.29 -15.30
CA THR A 26 -1.23 3.22 -15.45
C THR A 26 -0.56 4.22 -14.49
N PRO A 27 0.57 3.84 -13.88
CA PRO A 27 1.39 4.78 -13.12
C PRO A 27 1.85 5.95 -14.00
N ASN A 28 1.94 7.14 -13.39
CA ASN A 28 2.53 8.29 -14.07
C ASN A 28 4.02 8.03 -14.37
N GLY A 29 4.57 8.77 -15.34
CA GLY A 29 6.01 8.78 -15.59
C GLY A 29 6.83 9.24 -14.38
N GLU A 30 8.14 8.99 -14.40
CA GLU A 30 9.03 9.16 -13.26
C GLU A 30 9.04 10.61 -12.75
N CYS A 31 9.04 11.61 -13.64
CA CYS A 31 9.05 13.02 -13.25
C CYS A 31 7.75 13.42 -12.54
N VAL A 32 6.61 13.11 -13.16
CA VAL A 32 5.30 13.45 -12.57
C VAL A 32 5.08 12.69 -11.27
N ALA A 33 5.42 11.41 -11.22
CA ALA A 33 5.33 10.61 -10.00
C ALA A 33 6.17 11.20 -8.87
N ALA A 34 7.42 11.61 -9.14
CA ALA A 34 8.27 12.26 -8.15
C ALA A 34 7.69 13.60 -7.66
N CYS A 35 7.12 14.40 -8.56
CA CYS A 35 6.44 15.65 -8.20
C CYS A 35 5.25 15.42 -7.27
N LEU A 36 4.40 14.43 -7.60
CA LEU A 36 3.23 14.07 -6.79
C LEU A 36 3.62 13.54 -5.41
N VAL A 37 4.61 12.64 -5.35
CA VAL A 37 5.12 12.11 -4.07
C VAL A 37 5.75 13.21 -3.23
N LYS A 38 6.55 14.11 -3.83
CA LYS A 38 7.17 15.24 -3.12
C LYS A 38 6.12 16.20 -2.55
N ALA A 39 5.12 16.56 -3.33
CA ALA A 39 4.03 17.42 -2.87
C ALA A 39 3.19 16.73 -1.79
N GLY A 40 2.86 15.46 -2.01
CA GLY A 40 2.06 14.65 -1.11
C GLY A 40 2.73 14.43 0.25
N THR A 41 3.99 14.00 0.26
CA THR A 41 4.77 13.79 1.50
C THR A 41 4.97 15.07 2.29
N GLY A 42 5.00 16.24 1.62
CA GLY A 42 5.05 17.55 2.28
C GLY A 42 3.76 17.93 3.03
N LEU A 43 2.62 17.33 2.68
CA LEU A 43 1.32 17.59 3.31
C LEU A 43 0.85 16.43 4.19
N PHE A 44 1.29 15.22 3.86
CA PHE A 44 0.91 13.97 4.49
C PHE A 44 2.11 13.02 4.48
N PRO A 45 2.79 12.82 5.61
CA PRO A 45 4.01 12.01 5.67
C PRO A 45 3.85 10.56 5.17
N ASN A 46 2.65 10.00 5.28
CA ASN A 46 2.34 8.64 4.83
C ASN A 46 1.79 8.59 3.38
N PHE A 47 1.93 9.68 2.62
CA PHE A 47 1.47 9.75 1.25
C PHE A 47 2.05 8.61 0.42
N SER A 48 1.19 7.94 -0.34
CA SER A 48 1.54 6.81 -1.18
C SER A 48 0.71 6.79 -2.46
N SER A 49 1.40 6.64 -3.58
CA SER A 49 0.78 6.38 -4.88
C SER A 49 0.60 4.88 -5.17
N ASP A 50 1.06 3.99 -4.28
CA ASP A 50 0.88 2.54 -4.40
C ASP A 50 -0.57 2.15 -4.08
N PRO A 51 -1.32 1.54 -5.03
CA PRO A 51 -2.68 1.06 -4.81
C PRO A 51 -2.85 0.08 -3.65
N ASN A 52 -1.77 -0.60 -3.23
CA ASN A 52 -1.80 -1.57 -2.13
C ASN A 52 -1.42 -0.97 -0.78
N SER A 53 -1.10 0.33 -0.72
CA SER A 53 -0.83 1.03 0.54
C SER A 53 -2.12 1.31 1.30
N PRO A 54 -2.20 1.10 2.63
CA PRO A 54 -3.38 1.45 3.41
C PRO A 54 -3.72 2.95 3.34
N TYR A 55 -2.76 3.78 2.91
CA TYR A 55 -2.90 5.22 2.77
C TYR A 55 -3.25 5.66 1.33
N PHE A 56 -3.51 4.73 0.40
CA PHE A 56 -3.72 5.03 -1.01
C PHE A 56 -4.91 5.97 -1.25
N ILE A 57 -6.09 5.63 -0.72
CA ILE A 57 -7.30 6.45 -0.88
C ILE A 57 -7.15 7.81 -0.20
N GLU A 58 -6.55 7.85 1.00
CA GLU A 58 -6.26 9.11 1.66
C GLU A 58 -5.30 9.96 0.83
N SER A 59 -4.30 9.36 0.19
CA SER A 59 -3.37 10.06 -0.70
C SER A 59 -4.06 10.60 -1.95
N LEU A 60 -4.95 9.81 -2.57
CA LEU A 60 -5.76 10.24 -3.71
C LEU A 60 -6.71 11.40 -3.36
N SER A 61 -7.17 11.50 -2.10
CA SER A 61 -8.03 12.61 -1.66
C SER A 61 -7.37 13.98 -1.88
N TYR A 62 -6.05 14.08 -1.76
CA TYR A 62 -5.31 15.32 -2.01
C TYR A 62 -5.38 15.77 -3.47
N ALA A 63 -5.53 14.84 -4.43
CA ALA A 63 -5.64 15.17 -5.84
C ALA A 63 -7.09 15.24 -6.34
N HIS A 64 -8.05 14.62 -5.64
CA HIS A 64 -9.39 14.38 -6.19
C HIS A 64 -10.56 14.88 -5.34
N ASP A 65 -10.38 15.23 -4.05
CA ASP A 65 -11.42 15.93 -3.26
C ASP A 65 -11.39 17.44 -3.53
N ARG A 66 -11.93 17.82 -4.70
CA ARG A 66 -11.98 19.22 -5.16
C ARG A 66 -12.71 20.14 -4.17
N GLY A 67 -12.25 21.38 -4.10
CA GLY A 67 -12.83 22.41 -3.23
C GLY A 67 -12.38 22.34 -1.76
N THR A 68 -11.51 21.38 -1.42
CA THR A 68 -10.92 21.32 -0.08
C THR A 68 -9.61 22.13 0.01
N PRO A 69 -9.21 22.59 1.22
CA PRO A 69 -7.89 23.20 1.42
C PRO A 69 -6.73 22.25 1.07
N LYS A 70 -6.88 20.94 1.37
CA LYS A 70 -5.90 19.91 1.05
C LYS A 70 -5.68 19.79 -0.46
N TYR A 71 -6.77 19.76 -1.23
CA TYR A 71 -6.71 19.77 -2.69
C TYR A 71 -5.99 20.99 -3.24
N THR A 72 -6.36 22.18 -2.76
CA THR A 72 -5.74 23.44 -3.21
C THR A 72 -4.24 23.45 -2.91
N ALA A 73 -3.83 23.04 -1.71
CA ALA A 73 -2.44 22.95 -1.31
C ALA A 73 -1.65 21.95 -2.18
N PHE A 74 -2.20 20.76 -2.39
CA PHE A 74 -1.56 19.71 -3.17
C PHE A 74 -1.43 20.08 -4.65
N MET A 75 -2.49 20.61 -5.27
CA MET A 75 -2.45 21.05 -6.67
C MET A 75 -1.49 22.21 -6.88
N THR A 76 -1.39 23.14 -5.91
CA THR A 76 -0.41 24.23 -5.97
C THR A 76 1.02 23.69 -5.90
N ALA A 77 1.29 22.79 -4.94
CA ALA A 77 2.63 22.24 -4.74
C ALA A 77 3.08 21.32 -5.88
N SER A 78 2.17 20.44 -6.36
CA SER A 78 2.48 19.49 -7.44
C SER A 78 2.48 20.17 -8.81
N GLY A 79 1.54 21.08 -9.09
CA GLY A 79 1.41 21.74 -10.39
C GLY A 79 2.65 22.54 -10.81
N MET A 80 3.29 23.23 -9.86
CA MET A 80 4.55 23.95 -10.13
C MET A 80 5.69 23.01 -10.56
N CYS A 81 5.72 21.80 -10.01
CA CYS A 81 6.74 20.79 -10.34
C CYS A 81 6.43 20.11 -11.68
N ILE A 82 5.17 19.70 -11.89
CA ILE A 82 4.70 19.00 -13.08
C ILE A 82 4.92 19.84 -14.35
N GLY A 83 4.79 21.17 -14.26
CA GLY A 83 5.05 22.07 -15.39
C GLY A 83 6.48 21.99 -15.94
N GLY A 84 7.45 21.47 -15.17
CA GLY A 84 8.83 21.22 -15.60
C GLY A 84 9.09 19.81 -16.16
N CYS A 85 8.11 18.91 -16.11
CA CYS A 85 8.27 17.53 -16.57
C CYS A 85 8.20 17.39 -18.11
N PRO A 86 8.64 16.25 -18.68
CA PRO A 86 8.47 16.00 -20.10
C PRO A 86 7.02 16.13 -20.54
N LYS A 87 6.80 16.70 -21.74
CA LYS A 87 5.47 16.96 -22.30
C LYS A 87 4.60 15.70 -22.34
N GLU A 88 5.19 14.56 -22.68
CA GLU A 88 4.51 13.26 -22.75
C GLU A 88 3.97 12.82 -21.38
N GLU A 89 4.74 13.00 -20.30
CA GLU A 89 4.27 12.68 -18.95
C GLU A 89 3.17 13.65 -18.48
N GLN A 90 3.29 14.93 -18.83
CA GLN A 90 2.24 15.91 -18.55
C GLN A 90 0.93 15.55 -19.27
N ASP A 91 1.02 15.19 -20.54
CA ASP A 91 -0.14 14.82 -21.35
C ASP A 91 -0.79 13.53 -20.83
N HIS A 92 0.01 12.53 -20.43
CA HIS A 92 -0.50 11.33 -19.77
C HIS A 92 -1.19 11.66 -18.44
N TYR A 93 -0.58 12.50 -17.60
CA TYR A 93 -1.17 12.93 -16.34
C TYR A 93 -2.53 13.61 -16.55
N LEU A 94 -2.62 14.55 -17.49
CA LEU A 94 -3.84 15.27 -17.80
C LEU A 94 -4.93 14.38 -18.39
N ALA A 95 -4.56 13.47 -19.30
CA ALA A 95 -5.50 12.55 -19.95
C ALA A 95 -6.20 11.63 -18.94
N ASP A 96 -5.46 11.12 -17.96
CA ASP A 96 -6.00 10.19 -16.97
C ASP A 96 -6.69 10.90 -15.79
N ASN A 97 -6.42 12.19 -15.56
CA ASN A 97 -6.81 12.85 -14.31
C ASN A 97 -8.33 12.91 -14.08
N GLU A 98 -9.10 13.08 -15.15
CA GLU A 98 -10.57 13.08 -15.07
C GLU A 98 -11.08 11.69 -14.70
N ALA A 99 -10.68 10.66 -15.45
CA ALA A 99 -11.08 9.28 -15.18
C ALA A 99 -10.63 8.80 -13.79
N LYS A 100 -9.44 9.19 -13.32
CA LYS A 100 -8.96 8.95 -11.95
C LYS A 100 -9.86 9.60 -10.90
N SER A 101 -10.34 10.82 -11.16
CA SER A 101 -11.27 11.53 -10.27
C SER A 101 -12.62 10.82 -10.17
N ASP A 102 -13.16 10.35 -11.31
CA ASP A 102 -14.44 9.62 -11.36
C ASP A 102 -14.35 8.28 -10.63
N TRP A 103 -13.27 7.53 -10.88
CA TRP A 103 -13.00 6.28 -10.17
C TRP A 103 -12.86 6.53 -8.67
N TYR A 104 -12.09 7.54 -8.25
CA TYR A 104 -11.94 7.88 -6.83
C TYR A 104 -13.30 8.18 -6.19
N ALA A 105 -14.13 8.99 -6.84
CA ALA A 105 -15.47 9.32 -6.32
C ALA A 105 -16.36 8.07 -6.17
N ALA A 106 -16.26 7.10 -7.10
CA ALA A 106 -17.03 5.86 -7.05
C ALA A 106 -16.49 4.84 -6.04
N ASN A 107 -15.20 4.88 -5.73
CA ASN A 107 -14.52 3.81 -5.00
C ASN A 107 -13.98 4.21 -3.63
N LYS A 108 -13.88 5.51 -3.27
CA LYS A 108 -13.22 5.96 -2.03
C LYS A 108 -13.79 5.37 -0.73
N ASP A 109 -15.07 5.05 -0.69
CA ASP A 109 -15.72 4.51 0.51
C ASP A 109 -15.67 2.98 0.59
N THR A 110 -15.38 2.31 -0.53
CA THR A 110 -15.43 0.84 -0.64
C THR A 110 -14.08 0.20 -0.95
N TYR A 111 -13.11 0.99 -1.40
CA TYR A 111 -11.79 0.49 -1.76
C TYR A 111 -11.05 -0.03 -0.52
N GLN A 112 -10.80 -1.33 -0.53
CA GLN A 112 -9.94 -1.98 0.45
C GLN A 112 -8.56 -2.07 -0.18
N SER A 113 -7.62 -1.33 0.37
CA SER A 113 -6.23 -1.46 -0.03
C SER A 113 -5.73 -2.87 0.27
N GLY A 114 -4.89 -3.42 -0.62
CA GLY A 114 -4.30 -4.76 -0.52
C GLY A 114 -3.43 -4.91 0.73
N SER A 115 -4.07 -5.09 1.87
CA SER A 115 -3.49 -5.52 3.13
C SER A 115 -4.55 -6.34 3.83
N GLY A 116 -4.52 -7.66 3.60
CA GLY A 116 -5.13 -8.58 4.54
C GLY A 116 -4.57 -8.29 5.93
N ASP A 117 -5.44 -8.23 6.92
CA ASP A 117 -5.12 -8.09 8.34
C ASP A 117 -4.22 -6.89 8.70
N SER A 118 -4.84 -5.73 8.91
CA SER A 118 -4.30 -4.77 9.87
C SER A 118 -4.72 -5.25 11.27
N PRO A 119 -3.82 -5.71 12.16
CA PRO A 119 -4.21 -5.98 13.53
C PRO A 119 -4.67 -4.66 14.15
N ALA A 120 -5.90 -4.65 14.66
CA ALA A 120 -6.42 -3.54 15.44
C ALA A 120 -5.42 -3.15 16.54
N PRO A 121 -5.31 -1.85 16.91
CA PRO A 121 -4.49 -1.45 18.05
C PRO A 121 -5.05 -2.10 19.31
N THR A 122 -4.37 -3.14 19.79
CA THR A 122 -4.59 -3.69 21.13
C THR A 122 -4.30 -2.56 22.13
N PRO A 123 -5.19 -2.25 23.09
CA PRO A 123 -4.86 -1.31 24.14
C PRO A 123 -3.72 -1.90 24.98
N GLU A 124 -2.55 -1.28 24.84
CA GLU A 124 -1.35 -1.53 25.63
C GLU A 124 -1.64 -1.16 27.09
N SER A 125 -2.15 -2.12 27.86
CA SER A 125 -2.14 -2.02 29.32
C SER A 125 -0.71 -2.25 29.81
N ALA A 126 -0.18 -1.18 30.40
CA ALA A 126 1.09 -1.14 31.11
C ALA A 126 1.31 -2.36 32.02
N ALA A 127 2.46 -3.01 31.86
CA ALA A 127 3.13 -3.68 32.96
C ALA A 127 4.63 -3.71 32.68
N SER A 128 5.34 -2.74 33.26
CA SER A 128 6.77 -2.85 33.53
C SER A 128 7.06 -4.11 34.33
N SER A 129 8.06 -4.90 33.90
CA SER A 129 9.17 -5.31 34.76
C SER A 129 10.26 -5.98 33.95
N ALA A 130 11.45 -5.40 34.05
CA ALA A 130 12.69 -5.89 33.48
C ALA A 130 13.11 -7.23 34.10
N VAL A 131 13.62 -8.16 33.27
CA VAL A 131 14.68 -9.08 33.70
C VAL A 131 15.67 -9.27 32.55
N VAL A 132 16.89 -8.82 32.80
CA VAL A 132 18.11 -9.06 32.05
C VAL A 132 18.46 -10.55 32.09
N ALA A 133 18.71 -11.19 30.94
CA ALA A 133 19.47 -12.43 30.90
C ALA A 133 20.36 -12.50 29.64
N LYS A 134 21.66 -12.50 29.89
CA LYS A 134 22.77 -12.61 28.95
C LYS A 134 22.84 -14.00 28.31
N GLY A 135 23.16 -14.03 27.01
CA GLY A 135 24.16 -14.90 26.39
C GLY A 135 23.84 -16.40 26.20
N LEU A 136 23.98 -16.89 24.97
CA LEU A 136 24.91 -17.93 24.51
C LEU A 136 24.55 -18.28 23.05
N VAL A 137 25.43 -17.97 22.08
CA VAL A 137 26.29 -18.94 21.35
C VAL A 137 25.50 -20.06 20.66
N GLY A 138 25.56 -20.10 19.32
CA GLY A 138 25.11 -21.25 18.55
C GLY A 138 25.15 -21.07 17.04
N ALA A 139 26.35 -21.05 16.46
CA ALA A 139 26.56 -21.31 15.04
C ALA A 139 26.71 -22.83 14.81
N ALA A 140 25.99 -23.41 13.84
CA ALA A 140 26.31 -24.66 13.10
C ALA A 140 25.16 -24.90 12.09
N ALA A 141 25.36 -24.76 10.78
CA ALA A 141 26.06 -25.66 9.84
C ALA A 141 25.20 -26.83 9.31
N LEU A 142 24.95 -26.77 7.99
CA LEU A 142 25.10 -27.85 6.98
C LEU A 142 24.39 -29.20 7.16
N MET A 143 23.54 -29.50 6.16
CA MET A 143 23.55 -30.70 5.27
C MET A 143 22.16 -31.27 5.05
N GLY A 144 21.87 -31.62 3.79
CA GLY A 144 20.70 -32.44 3.46
C GLY A 144 20.33 -32.44 1.99
N ALA A 145 21.23 -32.88 1.11
CA ALA A 145 20.87 -33.33 -0.22
C ALA A 145 20.10 -34.65 -0.11
N ILE A 146 18.93 -34.76 -0.75
CA ILE A 146 18.33 -36.05 -1.10
C ILE A 146 17.77 -35.94 -2.51
N ALA A 147 18.52 -36.51 -3.45
CA ALA A 147 18.01 -37.05 -4.71
C ALA A 147 17.52 -38.50 -4.46
N LEU A 148 16.74 -39.03 -5.41
CA LEU A 148 16.14 -40.37 -5.59
C LEU A 148 14.60 -40.22 -5.67
N PHE A 149 13.89 -40.53 -6.76
CA PHE A 149 14.08 -41.48 -7.86
C PHE A 149 13.66 -40.86 -9.20
#